data_AF-A0A093FCT8-F1
#
_entry.id   AF-A0A093FCT8-F1
#
_cell.length_a   1.000
_cell.length_b   1.000
_cell.length_c   1.000
_cell.angle_alpha   90.00
_cell.angle_beta   90.00
_cell.angle_gamma   90.00
#
_symmetry.space_group_name_H-M   'P 1'
#
loop_
_entity.id
_entity.type
_entity.pdbx_description
1 polymer ?
#
loop_
_entity_poly.entity_id
_entity_poly.type
_entity_poly.pdbx_seq_one_letter_code
_entity_poly.pdbx_strand_id
1 'polypeptide(L)'
;RGLKFMLVLLQSISDGERDEEHPNLIRVNAMKAYEIALKKYHGWMLQKLFTGSVYALPYKSDLLKALEKGKEVKEEESIEKIHQFLSRVTPILDAIYEMYTKMNAELSYKA
;
A
#
# COMPACT_ATOMS: atom_id res chain seq x y z
N ARG A 1 1.32 10.79 2.97
CA ARG A 1 0.44 9.76 3.57
C ARG A 1 -0.14 8.79 2.53
N GLY A 2 -0.96 9.23 1.56
CA GLY A 2 -1.46 8.34 0.49
C GLY A 2 -0.34 7.62 -0.29
N LEU A 3 0.76 8.31 -0.61
CA LEU A 3 1.94 7.66 -1.21
C LEU A 3 2.54 6.57 -0.29
N LYS A 4 2.65 6.82 1.02
CA LYS A 4 3.12 5.80 1.99
C LYS A 4 2.19 4.58 2.00
N PHE A 5 0.87 4.77 1.92
CA PHE A 5 -0.07 3.68 1.80
C PHE A 5 0.23 2.82 0.56
N MET A 6 0.36 3.45 -0.62
CA MET A 6 0.66 2.71 -1.85
C MET A 6 2.00 1.96 -1.78
N LEU A 7 3.06 2.59 -1.26
CA LEU A 7 4.37 1.93 -1.15
C LEU A 7 4.33 0.74 -0.18
N VAL A 8 3.69 0.89 0.99
CA VAL A 8 3.58 -0.21 1.97
C VAL A 8 2.72 -1.35 1.41
N LEU A 9 1.64 -1.04 0.68
CA LEU A 9 0.81 -2.05 0.02
C LEU A 9 1.63 -2.85 -1.00
N LEU A 10 2.35 -2.15 -1.88
CA LEU A 10 3.18 -2.77 -2.92
C LEU A 10 4.31 -3.59 -2.31
N GLN A 11 5.00 -3.06 -1.28
CA GLN A 11 6.06 -3.76 -0.57
C GLN A 11 5.55 -5.05 0.10
N SER A 12 4.42 -4.96 0.80
CA SER A 12 3.81 -6.12 1.47
C SER A 12 3.45 -7.23 0.46
N ILE A 13 2.92 -6.86 -0.72
CA ILE A 13 2.62 -7.81 -1.80
C ILE A 13 3.91 -8.42 -2.37
N SER A 14 4.93 -7.60 -2.64
CA SER A 14 6.17 -8.04 -3.28
C SER A 14 7.07 -8.87 -2.34
N ASP A 15 6.98 -8.64 -1.03
CA ASP A 15 7.64 -9.44 0.01
C ASP A 15 6.96 -10.81 0.23
N GLY A 16 5.82 -11.05 -0.41
CA GLY A 16 5.07 -12.30 -0.31
C GLY A 16 4.20 -12.42 0.94
N GLU A 17 3.98 -11.33 1.69
CA GLU A 17 3.06 -11.35 2.82
C GLU A 17 1.64 -11.64 2.35
N ARG A 18 0.98 -12.60 2.97
CA ARG A 18 -0.36 -13.05 2.57
C ARG A 18 -1.06 -13.77 3.70
N ASP A 19 -2.36 -13.91 3.53
CA ASP A 19 -3.17 -14.86 4.29
C ASP A 19 -2.98 -16.26 3.67
N GLU A 20 -2.47 -17.24 4.41
CA GLU A 20 -2.24 -18.59 3.88
C GLU A 20 -3.55 -19.33 3.58
N GLU A 21 -4.67 -18.98 4.22
CA GLU A 21 -5.98 -19.55 3.90
C GLU A 21 -6.56 -18.95 2.61
N HIS A 22 -6.19 -17.69 2.31
CA HIS A 22 -6.69 -16.93 1.17
C HIS A 22 -5.58 -16.17 0.41
N PRO A 23 -4.59 -16.88 -0.17
CA PRO A 23 -3.33 -16.28 -0.65
C PRO A 23 -3.47 -15.37 -1.86
N ASN A 24 -4.63 -15.39 -2.54
CA ASN A 24 -4.91 -14.50 -3.67
C ASN A 24 -5.69 -13.23 -3.24
N LEU A 25 -6.03 -13.07 -1.95
CA LEU A 25 -6.63 -11.84 -1.44
C LEU A 25 -5.54 -10.88 -0.94
N ILE A 26 -5.67 -9.60 -1.27
CA ILE A 26 -4.73 -8.55 -0.83
C ILE A 26 -5.22 -7.77 0.41
N ARG A 27 -6.20 -8.32 1.14
CA ARG A 27 -6.86 -7.63 2.27
C ARG A 27 -5.89 -7.37 3.41
N VAL A 28 -5.05 -8.37 3.75
CA VAL A 28 -4.05 -8.24 4.81
C VAL A 28 -3.02 -7.16 4.47
N ASN A 29 -2.59 -7.10 3.20
CA ASN A 29 -1.64 -6.09 2.71
C ASN A 29 -2.25 -4.68 2.77
N ALA A 30 -3.52 -4.53 2.33
CA ALA A 30 -4.24 -3.26 2.38
C ALA A 30 -4.49 -2.77 3.82
N MET A 31 -4.84 -3.69 4.73
CA MET A 31 -5.01 -3.36 6.15
C MET A 31 -3.70 -2.93 6.80
N LYS A 32 -2.59 -3.62 6.53
CA LYS A 32 -1.24 -3.22 6.98
C LYS A 32 -0.87 -1.82 6.47
N ALA A 33 -1.05 -1.58 5.18
CA ALA A 33 -0.77 -0.28 4.57
C ALA A 33 -1.62 0.85 5.20
N TYR A 34 -2.89 0.57 5.47
CA TYR A 34 -3.80 1.52 6.11
C TYR A 34 -3.37 1.87 7.52
N GLU A 35 -3.04 0.86 8.32
CA GLU A 35 -2.61 1.02 9.70
C GLU A 35 -1.37 1.91 9.81
N ILE A 36 -0.38 1.66 8.95
CA ILE A 36 0.89 2.40 8.96
C ILE A 36 0.69 3.84 8.44
N ALA A 37 -0.08 4.03 7.37
CA ALA A 37 -0.05 5.29 6.62
C ALA A 37 -1.19 6.27 6.93
N LEU A 38 -2.39 5.77 7.25
CA LEU A 38 -3.63 6.57 7.20
C LEU A 38 -4.47 6.49 8.48
N LYS A 39 -4.55 5.32 9.13
CA LYS A 39 -5.48 5.03 10.23
C LYS A 39 -5.47 6.09 11.34
N LYS A 40 -4.29 6.59 11.73
CA LYS A 40 -4.16 7.62 12.79
C LYS A 40 -4.81 8.96 12.44
N TYR A 41 -4.97 9.26 11.15
CA TYR A 41 -5.55 10.52 10.65
C TYR A 41 -7.02 10.38 10.24
N HIS A 42 -7.64 9.23 10.44
CA HIS A 42 -9.04 9.01 10.12
C HIS A 42 -9.86 8.86 11.40
N GLY A 43 -10.99 9.57 11.48
CA GLY A 43 -12.00 9.36 12.49
C GLY A 43 -12.62 7.96 12.41
N TRP A 44 -13.40 7.59 13.44
CA TRP A 44 -14.05 6.28 13.54
C TRP A 44 -14.87 5.92 12.29
N MET A 45 -15.61 6.89 11.73
CA MET A 45 -16.44 6.68 10.54
C MET A 45 -15.60 6.25 9.33
N LEU A 46 -14.51 6.98 9.03
CA LEU A 46 -13.61 6.65 7.93
C LEU A 46 -12.86 5.33 8.15
N GLN A 47 -12.52 4.99 9.41
CA GLN A 47 -11.95 3.68 9.72
C GLN A 47 -12.92 2.54 9.40
N LYS A 48 -14.20 2.67 9.77
CA LYS A 48 -15.23 1.68 9.43
C LYS A 48 -15.48 1.58 7.93
N LEU A 49 -15.53 2.72 7.25
CA LEU A 49 -15.66 2.75 5.79
C LEU A 49 -14.50 2.04 5.11
N PHE A 50 -13.25 2.28 5.55
CA PHE A 50 -12.08 1.60 5.00
C PHE A 50 -12.18 0.09 5.21
N THR A 51 -12.47 -0.37 6.42
CA THR A 51 -12.65 -1.81 6.72
C THR A 51 -13.77 -2.44 5.91
N GLY A 52 -14.85 -1.73 5.61
CA GLY A 52 -15.88 -2.23 4.68
C GLY A 52 -15.38 -2.30 3.24
N SER A 53 -14.60 -1.30 2.80
CA SER A 53 -14.12 -1.21 1.42
C SER A 53 -13.12 -2.31 1.02
N VAL A 54 -12.36 -2.89 1.98
CA VAL A 54 -11.38 -3.94 1.66
C VAL A 54 -12.01 -5.20 1.05
N TYR A 55 -13.31 -5.41 1.23
CA TYR A 55 -14.03 -6.53 0.62
C TYR A 55 -14.24 -6.38 -0.88
N ALA A 56 -14.15 -5.15 -1.41
CA ALA A 56 -14.26 -4.84 -2.84
C ALA A 56 -12.90 -4.84 -3.57
N LEU A 57 -11.80 -5.16 -2.87
CA LEU A 57 -10.49 -5.22 -3.48
C LEU A 57 -10.40 -6.38 -4.49
N PRO A 58 -9.64 -6.20 -5.59
CA PRO A 58 -9.41 -7.26 -6.55
C PRO A 58 -8.56 -8.38 -5.94
N TYR A 59 -8.50 -9.52 -6.63
CA TYR A 59 -7.50 -10.53 -6.36
C TYR A 59 -6.08 -10.00 -6.66
N LYS A 60 -5.07 -10.59 -6.01
CA LYS A 60 -3.65 -10.28 -6.23
C LYS A 60 -3.29 -10.46 -7.71
N SER A 61 -3.70 -11.58 -8.31
CA SER A 61 -3.49 -11.85 -9.73
C SER A 61 -4.07 -10.77 -10.65
N ASP A 62 -5.28 -10.29 -10.34
CA ASP A 62 -5.94 -9.26 -11.14
C ASP A 62 -5.27 -7.89 -10.98
N LEU A 63 -4.83 -7.56 -9.76
CA LEU A 63 -4.05 -6.36 -9.51
C LEU A 63 -2.72 -6.38 -10.29
N LEU A 64 -1.97 -7.47 -10.22
CA LEU A 64 -0.69 -7.59 -10.93
C LEU A 64 -0.89 -7.53 -12.46
N LYS A 65 -1.93 -8.19 -12.98
CA LYS A 65 -2.31 -8.09 -14.39
C LYS A 65 -2.69 -6.65 -14.79
N ALA A 66 -3.38 -5.92 -13.92
CA ALA A 66 -3.75 -4.53 -14.16
C ALA A 66 -2.52 -3.61 -14.19
N LEU A 67 -1.50 -3.85 -13.35
CA LEU A 67 -0.24 -3.11 -13.35
C LEU A 67 0.52 -3.29 -14.68
N GLU A 68 0.45 -4.48 -15.28
CA GLU A 68 1.02 -4.79 -16.59
C GLU A 68 0.13 -4.38 -17.77
N LYS A 69 -0.96 -3.64 -17.50
CA LYS A 69 -1.92 -3.16 -18.52
C LYS A 69 -2.49 -4.29 -19.37
N GLY A 70 -2.72 -5.47 -18.77
CA GLY A 70 -3.28 -6.63 -19.44
C GLY A 70 -2.29 -7.43 -20.30
N LYS A 71 -1.00 -7.08 -20.32
CA LYS A 71 0.04 -7.89 -20.95
C LYS A 71 0.23 -9.20 -20.18
N GLU A 72 0.48 -10.29 -20.89
CA GLU A 72 0.93 -11.53 -20.26
C GLU A 72 2.38 -11.38 -19.85
N VAL A 73 2.59 -11.24 -18.54
CA VAL A 73 3.89 -11.11 -17.89
C VAL A 73 3.88 -12.07 -16.71
N LYS A 74 5.03 -12.71 -16.46
CA LYS A 74 5.18 -13.58 -15.28
C LYS A 74 5.02 -12.76 -14.00
N GLU A 75 4.39 -13.34 -12.99
CA GLU A 75 4.19 -12.68 -11.69
C GLU A 75 5.53 -12.22 -11.10
N GLU A 76 6.57 -13.04 -11.22
CA GLU A 76 7.91 -12.74 -10.71
C GLU A 76 8.53 -11.50 -11.38
N GLU A 77 8.29 -11.31 -12.67
CA GLU A 77 8.77 -10.12 -13.39
C GLU A 77 8.00 -8.86 -12.95
N SER A 78 6.70 -8.99 -12.70
CA SER A 78 5.88 -7.89 -12.17
C SER A 78 6.35 -7.49 -10.77
N ILE A 79 6.65 -8.47 -9.91
CA ILE A 79 7.19 -8.26 -8.57
C ILE A 79 8.57 -7.59 -8.62
N GLU A 80 9.45 -8.02 -9.51
CA GLU A 80 10.77 -7.41 -9.67
C GLU A 80 10.67 -5.93 -10.09
N LYS A 81 9.76 -5.59 -11.01
CA LYS A 81 9.49 -4.18 -11.36
C LYS A 81 8.98 -3.38 -10.16
N ILE A 82 8.14 -3.99 -9.32
CA ILE A 82 7.67 -3.37 -8.08
C ILE A 82 8.85 -3.08 -7.14
N HIS A 83 9.77 -4.03 -6.93
CA HIS A 83 10.98 -3.81 -6.13
C HIS A 83 11.86 -2.69 -6.69
N GLN A 84 12.06 -2.66 -8.01
CA GLN A 84 12.82 -1.59 -8.66
C GLN A 84 12.17 -0.22 -8.50
N PHE A 85 10.84 -0.14 -8.57
CA PHE A 85 10.10 1.08 -8.29
C PHE A 85 10.24 1.50 -6.82
N LEU A 86 10.04 0.58 -5.88
CA LEU A 86 10.10 0.83 -4.45
C LEU A 86 11.49 1.33 -4.01
N SER A 87 12.56 0.74 -4.54
CA SER A 87 13.95 1.15 -4.23
C SER A 87 14.25 2.60 -4.64
N ARG A 88 13.61 3.10 -5.70
CA ARG A 88 13.79 4.47 -6.18
C ARG A 88 12.91 5.48 -5.44
N VAL A 89 11.66 5.13 -5.13
CA VAL A 89 10.69 6.07 -4.57
C VAL A 89 10.74 6.14 -3.04
N THR A 90 11.11 5.06 -2.36
CA THR A 90 11.15 5.02 -0.89
C THR A 90 12.08 6.10 -0.30
N PRO A 91 13.32 6.29 -0.79
CA PRO A 91 14.20 7.34 -0.26
C PRO A 91 13.62 8.75 -0.44
N ILE A 92 12.90 9.00 -1.54
CA ILE A 92 12.24 10.28 -1.81
C ILE A 92 11.13 10.52 -0.79
N LEU A 93 10.31 9.49 -0.54
CA LEU A 93 9.23 9.59 0.45
C LEU A 93 9.78 9.81 1.86
N ASP A 94 10.84 9.10 2.23
CA ASP A 94 11.45 9.24 3.56
C ASP A 94 12.02 10.65 3.75
N ALA A 95 12.68 11.22 2.73
CA ALA A 95 13.14 12.61 2.75
C ALA A 95 11.99 13.62 2.93
N ILE A 96 10.83 13.37 2.30
CA ILE A 96 9.63 14.20 2.49
C ILE A 96 9.13 14.12 3.94
N TYR A 97 9.03 12.92 4.52
CA TYR A 97 8.60 12.75 5.91
C TYR A 97 9.57 13.41 6.89
N GLU A 98 10.87 13.30 6.64
CA GLU A 98 11.91 13.97 7.42
C GLU A 98 11.78 15.50 7.33
N MET A 99 11.58 16.02 6.12
CA MET A 99 11.36 17.45 5.88
C MET A 99 10.15 17.97 6.66
N TYR A 100 9.00 17.30 6.56
CA TYR A 100 7.79 17.70 7.30
C TYR A 100 8.00 17.69 8.81
N THR A 101 8.76 16.73 9.32
CA THR A 101 9.13 16.65 10.74
C THR A 101 10.03 17.82 11.14
N LYS A 102 11.11 18.09 10.39
CA LYS A 102 12.05 19.19 10.67
C LYS A 102 11.39 20.57 10.60
N MET A 103 10.44 20.74 9.70
CA MET A 103 9.71 21.99 9.52
C MET A 103 8.54 22.17 10.48
N ASN A 104 8.28 21.19 11.37
CA ASN A 104 7.08 21.15 12.22
C ASN A 104 5.78 21.34 11.41
N ALA A 105 5.75 20.79 10.19
CA ALA A 105 4.66 20.93 9.23
C ALA A 105 3.69 19.73 9.25
N GLU A 106 3.99 18.70 10.05
CA GLU A 106 3.17 17.50 10.17
C GLU A 106 1.98 17.74 11.11
N LEU A 107 0.76 17.73 10.56
CA LEU A 107 -0.47 17.95 11.32
C LEU A 107 -1.15 16.63 11.71
N SER A 108 -1.67 16.54 12.93
CA SER A 108 -2.24 15.31 13.50
C SER A 108 -3.78 15.28 13.56
N TYR A 109 -4.46 16.26 12.96
CA TYR A 109 -5.93 16.27 12.93
C TYR A 109 -6.47 15.06 12.16
N LYS A 110 -7.67 14.63 12.54
CA LYS A 110 -8.39 13.56 11.87
C LYS A 110 -9.36 14.14 10.85
N ALA A 111 -9.41 13.52 9.67
CA ALA A 111 -10.50 13.68 8.72
C ALA A 111 -11.74 12.90 9.19
#